data_AF-A0AAD2CRY7-F1
#
_entry.id   AF-A0AAD2CRY7-F1
#
_cell.length_a   1.000
_cell.length_b   1.000
_cell.length_c   1.000
_cell.angle_alpha   90.00
_cell.angle_beta   90.00
_cell.angle_gamma   90.00
#
_symmetry.space_group_name_H-M   'P 1'
#
loop_
_entity.id
_entity.type
_entity.pdbx_description
1 polymer ?
#
loop_
_entity_poly.entity_id
_entity_poly.type
_entity_poly.pdbx_seq_one_letter_code
_entity_poly.pdbx_strand_id
1 'polypeptide(L)'
;MIRHKGGKKKNHQRKGERRRFKYPRTAINIGMGIAILFVFGFEYRYMLTIHDTADESESDSSSTTPLNKTRLNVDLVSHRIGMVPRRILRSESLHETDAFLHGIHPVERKFYQTHPRVVALGDKGTVKKLSQVVIMSRKRSLNMTLSSIIPNSPGEAPLLDFERPFFEECEQLVYPRIHPTCNALHEKHVESDATLISTAGSWRTTWRIEGDEVAMKMLNYARSFDEKSVYAHAVDAMVMDQLTSSPYTVNEYGFCGQSVLTEWASMSGRDHVKSYDVKNRARLKMARDLARGLADLQAFHHLHSYHTTNRTALFAHNDINIANTIYVNGMVKWNDFNIGIFLRNEKNNMAQACGSPVWYKGDLWRSPEEVKNLSYVEVEQADIYGFGNVLYQVMTRHQPWTHHEPVGKLSEEDVADRKRIGRWPTIPEKYKNTSKVEIITLYAATVSCFHPDPQKRPTAFELANAFEIVYDRLKNKERVGRMLLGQLFFSKR
;
A
#
# COMPACT_ATOMS: atom_id res chain seq x y z
N MET A 1 1.44 41.44 67.61
CA MET A 1 0.79 41.14 68.92
C MET A 1 0.33 39.68 68.90
N ILE A 2 0.78 38.90 69.89
CA ILE A 2 0.17 37.69 70.50
C ILE A 2 -0.16 36.53 69.52
N ARG A 3 0.71 35.53 69.28
CA ARG A 3 1.07 34.34 70.11
C ARG A 3 -0.14 33.55 70.67
N HIS A 4 -0.38 32.34 70.14
CA HIS A 4 -0.62 31.18 71.00
C HIS A 4 -0.07 29.86 70.41
N LYS A 5 0.54 29.06 71.28
CA LYS A 5 1.29 27.83 71.05
C LYS A 5 0.41 26.57 71.20
N GLY A 6 0.90 25.47 70.63
CA GLY A 6 0.78 24.10 71.16
C GLY A 6 -0.06 23.18 70.27
N GLY A 7 0.38 22.02 69.78
CA GLY A 7 1.52 21.16 70.13
C GLY A 7 1.00 19.79 70.56
N LYS A 8 1.13 18.75 69.73
CA LYS A 8 1.63 17.39 70.07
C LYS A 8 1.42 16.38 68.93
N LYS A 9 2.54 15.73 68.56
CA LYS A 9 2.64 14.55 67.70
C LYS A 9 2.16 13.29 68.43
N LYS A 10 1.55 12.34 67.72
CA LYS A 10 1.58 10.91 68.05
C LYS A 10 1.87 10.08 66.79
N ASN A 11 2.94 9.29 66.89
CA ASN A 11 3.37 8.26 65.95
C ASN A 11 2.40 7.07 65.97
N HIS A 12 2.12 6.48 64.80
CA HIS A 12 1.79 5.07 64.68
C HIS A 12 2.56 4.43 63.52
N GLN A 13 3.56 3.63 63.89
CA GLN A 13 4.16 2.58 63.07
C GLN A 13 3.17 1.42 62.92
N ARG A 14 2.96 0.92 61.70
CA ARG A 14 2.60 -0.49 61.47
C ARG A 14 3.50 -1.09 60.39
N LYS A 15 4.25 -2.11 60.84
CA LYS A 15 5.05 -3.08 60.05
C LYS A 15 4.17 -4.27 59.64
N GLY A 16 4.58 -4.95 58.56
CA GLY A 16 4.22 -6.34 58.20
C GLY A 16 2.90 -6.45 57.43
N GLU A 17 2.74 -7.23 56.35
CA GLU A 17 3.41 -8.47 55.96
C GLU A 17 3.53 -8.61 54.43
N ARG A 18 4.67 -9.13 53.96
CA ARG A 18 4.87 -9.68 52.61
C ARG A 18 4.39 -11.13 52.63
N ARG A 19 3.36 -11.49 51.86
CA ARG A 19 3.04 -12.90 51.56
C ARG A 19 3.63 -13.30 50.20
N ARG A 20 4.65 -14.16 50.27
CA ARG A 20 5.17 -14.95 49.16
C ARG A 20 4.17 -16.06 48.86
N PHE A 21 3.64 -16.14 47.64
CA PHE A 21 2.96 -17.33 47.16
C PHE A 21 4.00 -18.26 46.51
N LYS A 22 4.23 -19.41 47.16
CA LYS A 22 4.95 -20.56 46.60
C LYS A 22 3.92 -21.51 45.96
N TYR A 23 4.23 -21.95 44.76
CA TYR A 23 3.56 -23.03 44.03
C TYR A 23 3.60 -24.36 44.80
N PRO A 24 2.55 -25.21 44.69
CA PRO A 24 2.72 -26.64 44.72
C PRO A 24 2.94 -27.19 43.30
N ARG A 25 3.96 -28.05 43.19
CA ARG A 25 4.21 -28.93 42.05
C ARG A 25 3.23 -30.11 42.12
N THR A 26 2.54 -30.39 41.03
CA THR A 26 1.98 -31.72 40.75
C THR A 26 2.30 -32.05 39.31
N ALA A 27 3.13 -33.08 39.14
CA ALA A 27 3.48 -33.66 37.86
C ALA A 27 2.34 -34.58 37.41
N ILE A 28 1.83 -34.36 36.20
CA ILE A 28 1.05 -35.35 35.47
C ILE A 28 1.66 -35.42 34.06
N ASN A 29 2.26 -36.57 33.78
CA ASN A 29 2.69 -36.99 32.46
C ASN A 29 1.44 -37.45 31.69
N ILE A 30 1.07 -36.74 30.63
CA ILE A 30 0.30 -37.30 29.51
C ILE A 30 0.92 -36.73 28.24
N GLY A 31 1.57 -37.61 27.47
CA GLY A 31 1.97 -37.31 26.10
C GLY A 31 0.76 -37.42 25.18
N MET A 32 0.57 -36.43 24.32
CA MET A 32 -0.11 -36.58 23.03
C MET A 32 0.18 -35.36 22.16
N GLY A 33 0.55 -35.62 20.92
CA GLY A 33 1.06 -34.65 19.96
C GLY A 33 0.09 -33.51 19.64
N ILE A 34 0.62 -32.30 19.60
CA ILE A 34 -0.10 -31.11 19.13
C ILE A 34 0.14 -30.98 17.63
N ALA A 35 -0.88 -31.35 16.85
CA ALA A 35 -1.02 -30.88 15.48
C ALA A 35 -1.49 -29.42 15.53
N ILE A 36 -0.63 -28.49 15.11
CA ILE A 36 -0.98 -27.08 14.95
C ILE A 36 -1.64 -26.93 13.58
N LEU A 37 -2.97 -26.90 13.56
CA LEU A 37 -3.77 -26.50 12.40
C LEU A 37 -3.81 -24.97 12.34
N PHE A 38 -3.06 -24.38 11.41
CA PHE A 38 -3.30 -23.02 10.95
C PHE A 38 -4.39 -23.05 9.86
N VAL A 39 -5.58 -22.55 10.18
CA VAL A 39 -6.62 -22.26 9.19
C VAL A 39 -6.90 -20.75 9.25
N PHE A 40 -6.49 -20.03 8.22
CA PHE A 40 -7.04 -18.73 7.85
C PHE A 40 -7.18 -18.69 6.33
N GLY A 41 -8.29 -19.23 5.83
CA GLY A 41 -8.83 -18.89 4.53
C GLY A 41 -9.91 -17.84 4.75
N PHE A 42 -9.79 -16.68 4.10
CA PHE A 42 -10.88 -15.73 3.99
C PHE A 42 -11.86 -16.26 2.94
N GLU A 43 -13.03 -16.74 3.35
CA GLU A 43 -14.15 -16.97 2.43
C GLU A 43 -14.79 -15.62 2.07
N TYR A 44 -14.67 -15.22 0.82
CA TYR A 44 -15.56 -14.23 0.21
C TYR A 44 -16.82 -14.96 -0.24
N ARG A 45 -17.92 -14.86 0.53
CA ARG A 45 -19.23 -15.31 0.06
C ARG A 45 -19.84 -14.24 -0.83
N TYR A 46 -19.89 -14.52 -2.13
CA TYR A 46 -20.84 -13.87 -3.04
C TYR A 46 -22.24 -14.45 -2.73
N MET A 47 -23.15 -13.63 -2.20
CA MET A 47 -24.58 -13.94 -2.30
C MET A 47 -25.06 -13.54 -3.69
N LEU A 48 -25.20 -14.53 -4.57
CA LEU A 48 -25.98 -14.42 -5.79
C LEU A 48 -27.35 -15.05 -5.51
N THR A 49 -28.34 -14.20 -5.29
CA THR A 49 -29.75 -14.61 -5.27
C THR A 49 -30.18 -14.78 -6.72
N ILE A 50 -30.26 -16.03 -7.20
CA ILE A 50 -30.82 -16.35 -8.52
C ILE A 50 -32.31 -16.59 -8.33
N HIS A 51 -33.13 -15.83 -9.06
CA HIS A 51 -34.55 -16.12 -9.22
C HIS A 51 -34.71 -17.31 -10.19
N ASP A 52 -35.37 -18.36 -9.72
CA ASP A 52 -35.87 -19.47 -10.52
C ASP A 52 -36.89 -18.97 -11.54
N THR A 53 -36.64 -19.26 -12.81
CA THR A 53 -37.70 -19.47 -13.80
C THR A 53 -37.35 -20.74 -14.57
N ALA A 54 -38.02 -21.82 -14.19
CA ALA A 54 -38.16 -23.02 -15.00
C ALA A 54 -39.11 -22.70 -16.16
N ASP A 55 -38.75 -23.06 -17.38
CA ASP A 55 -39.70 -23.72 -18.28
C ASP A 55 -38.99 -24.57 -19.33
N GLU A 56 -39.64 -25.69 -19.59
CA GLU A 56 -39.16 -26.90 -20.26
C GLU A 56 -39.08 -26.76 -21.78
N SER A 57 -38.16 -27.50 -22.42
CA SER A 57 -38.50 -28.30 -23.60
C SER A 57 -37.37 -29.26 -23.96
N GLU A 58 -37.74 -30.54 -23.96
CA GLU A 58 -36.98 -31.69 -24.46
C GLU A 58 -36.80 -31.63 -25.99
N SER A 59 -35.68 -32.15 -26.49
CA SER A 59 -35.71 -33.13 -27.59
C SER A 59 -34.36 -33.84 -27.76
N ASP A 60 -34.45 -35.17 -27.76
CA ASP A 60 -33.41 -36.15 -28.05
C ASP A 60 -32.83 -36.02 -29.46
N SER A 61 -31.53 -36.33 -29.62
CA SER A 61 -31.12 -37.47 -30.46
C SER A 61 -29.60 -37.69 -30.46
N SER A 62 -29.27 -38.97 -30.32
CA SER A 62 -27.96 -39.60 -30.42
C SER A 62 -27.30 -39.47 -31.80
N SER A 63 -25.98 -39.27 -31.85
CA SER A 63 -25.11 -40.13 -32.69
C SER A 63 -23.62 -39.96 -32.34
N THR A 64 -22.98 -41.09 -32.12
CA THR A 64 -21.54 -41.25 -31.94
C THR A 64 -20.86 -41.50 -33.29
N THR A 65 -19.74 -40.83 -33.57
CA THR A 65 -18.61 -41.43 -34.31
C THR A 65 -17.34 -40.53 -34.22
N PRO A 66 -16.12 -41.10 -34.09
CA PRO A 66 -14.88 -40.35 -33.89
C PRO A 66 -14.00 -40.32 -35.14
N LEU A 67 -13.38 -39.17 -35.47
CA LEU A 67 -12.22 -38.97 -36.38
C LEU A 67 -11.84 -37.47 -36.25
N ASN A 68 -10.61 -36.96 -36.32
CA ASN A 68 -9.32 -37.46 -36.77
C ASN A 68 -8.24 -36.50 -36.19
N LYS A 69 -7.07 -37.02 -35.79
CA LYS A 69 -5.91 -36.20 -35.41
C LYS A 69 -5.24 -35.66 -36.67
N THR A 70 -5.35 -34.36 -36.94
CA THR A 70 -4.55 -33.68 -37.96
C THR A 70 -3.36 -32.98 -37.30
N ARG A 71 -2.15 -33.49 -37.57
CA ARG A 71 -0.88 -32.82 -37.25
C ARG A 71 -0.73 -31.60 -38.17
N LEU A 72 -0.59 -30.41 -37.57
CA LEU A 72 -0.10 -29.22 -38.28
C LEU A 72 1.43 -29.25 -38.27
N ASN A 73 2.03 -29.43 -39.45
CA ASN A 73 3.43 -29.11 -39.70
C ASN A 73 3.52 -27.59 -39.92
N VAL A 74 4.39 -26.91 -39.17
CA VAL A 74 4.73 -25.51 -39.40
C VAL A 74 6.18 -25.46 -39.87
N ASP A 75 6.38 -25.03 -41.11
CA ASP A 75 7.68 -24.81 -41.73
C ASP A 75 8.37 -23.58 -41.11
N LEU A 76 9.56 -23.79 -40.55
CA LEU A 76 10.45 -22.75 -40.04
C LEU A 76 11.24 -22.12 -41.19
N VAL A 77 10.82 -20.94 -41.65
CA VAL A 77 11.60 -20.14 -42.61
C VAL A 77 12.67 -19.32 -41.85
N SER A 78 13.92 -19.76 -41.96
CA SER A 78 15.10 -19.03 -41.50
C SER A 78 15.38 -17.81 -42.40
N HIS A 79 15.31 -16.59 -41.86
CA HIS A 79 15.87 -15.40 -42.50
C HIS A 79 17.16 -14.98 -41.79
N ARG A 80 18.29 -15.14 -42.49
CA ARG A 80 19.58 -14.52 -42.13
C ARG A 80 19.49 -13.01 -42.37
N ILE A 81 19.79 -12.20 -41.36
CA ILE A 81 19.93 -10.75 -41.51
C ILE A 81 21.42 -10.39 -41.44
N GLY A 82 21.92 -9.80 -42.53
CA GLY A 82 23.29 -9.32 -42.69
C GLY A 82 23.60 -8.05 -41.91
N MET A 83 24.89 -7.89 -41.56
CA MET A 83 25.44 -6.72 -40.87
C MET A 83 25.56 -5.50 -41.80
N VAL A 84 25.21 -4.30 -41.31
CA VAL A 84 25.50 -3.01 -41.96
C VAL A 84 26.00 -2.00 -40.89
N PRO A 85 26.96 -1.10 -41.19
CA PRO A 85 27.82 -0.46 -40.19
C PRO A 85 27.29 0.83 -39.53
N ARG A 86 27.89 1.16 -38.37
CA ARG A 86 27.64 2.31 -37.50
C ARG A 86 27.91 3.67 -38.18
N ARG A 87 26.95 4.60 -38.10
CA ARG A 87 27.20 6.06 -38.12
C ARG A 87 26.60 6.69 -36.87
N ILE A 88 27.41 7.51 -36.20
CA ILE A 88 27.15 8.20 -34.95
C ILE A 88 26.35 9.48 -35.27
N LEU A 89 25.20 9.67 -34.62
CA LEU A 89 24.51 10.95 -34.53
C LEU A 89 24.48 11.37 -33.05
N ARG A 90 25.07 12.53 -32.75
CA ARG A 90 24.99 13.21 -31.45
C ARG A 90 23.62 13.90 -31.34
N SER A 91 22.93 13.77 -30.20
CA SER A 91 21.76 14.60 -29.89
C SER A 91 22.03 15.47 -28.66
N GLU A 92 21.84 16.76 -28.82
CA GLU A 92 21.79 17.79 -27.80
C GLU A 92 20.40 17.78 -27.14
N SER A 93 20.29 17.55 -25.82
CA SER A 93 19.05 17.84 -25.06
C SER A 93 19.26 17.83 -23.53
N LEU A 94 20.28 18.53 -23.02
CA LEU A 94 20.58 18.64 -21.58
C LEU A 94 20.08 19.94 -20.93
N HIS A 95 19.28 20.76 -21.62
CA HIS A 95 18.88 22.09 -21.13
C HIS A 95 17.49 22.19 -20.50
N GLU A 96 16.62 21.19 -20.57
CA GLU A 96 15.26 21.28 -20.02
C GLU A 96 15.17 21.01 -18.50
N THR A 97 16.16 20.35 -17.91
CA THR A 97 16.15 20.03 -16.46
C THR A 97 16.41 21.24 -15.55
N ASP A 98 17.12 22.27 -16.03
CA ASP A 98 17.48 23.42 -15.18
C ASP A 98 16.32 24.41 -15.02
N ALA A 99 15.45 24.56 -16.03
CA ALA A 99 14.27 25.43 -15.95
C ALA A 99 13.23 24.94 -14.91
N PHE A 100 13.14 23.63 -14.70
CA PHE A 100 12.17 22.98 -13.81
C PHE A 100 12.32 23.36 -12.33
N LEU A 101 13.55 23.59 -11.86
CA LEU A 101 13.81 23.82 -10.45
C LEU A 101 13.49 25.26 -10.01
N HIS A 102 13.38 26.23 -10.91
CA HIS A 102 13.30 27.66 -10.56
C HIS A 102 11.97 28.13 -9.95
N GLY A 103 10.90 27.32 -10.02
CA GLY A 103 9.58 27.65 -9.45
C GLY A 103 9.24 26.99 -8.10
N ILE A 104 10.12 26.14 -7.55
CA ILE A 104 9.82 25.31 -6.37
C ILE A 104 10.35 25.99 -5.09
N HIS A 105 9.57 25.96 -4.01
CA HIS A 105 9.97 26.52 -2.71
C HIS A 105 11.30 25.90 -2.22
N PRO A 106 12.24 26.64 -1.60
CA PRO A 106 13.59 26.14 -1.30
C PRO A 106 13.64 24.85 -0.45
N VAL A 107 12.63 24.63 0.39
CA VAL A 107 12.47 23.42 1.24
C VAL A 107 12.08 22.20 0.40
N GLU A 108 11.16 22.39 -0.54
CA GLU A 108 10.71 21.40 -1.50
C GLU A 108 11.83 21.05 -2.50
N ARG A 109 12.58 22.06 -2.96
CA ARG A 109 13.71 21.89 -3.89
C ARG A 109 14.78 20.93 -3.38
N LYS A 110 15.03 20.92 -2.07
CA LYS A 110 16.01 20.03 -1.41
C LYS A 110 15.50 18.60 -1.26
N PHE A 111 14.18 18.40 -1.27
CA PHE A 111 13.54 17.08 -1.23
C PHE A 111 13.60 16.37 -2.60
N TYR A 112 13.53 17.12 -3.71
CA TYR A 112 13.29 16.57 -5.06
C TYR A 112 14.54 16.23 -5.92
N GLN A 113 15.77 16.49 -5.47
CA GLN A 113 16.97 16.47 -6.33
C GLN A 113 17.68 15.10 -6.55
N THR A 114 17.14 13.95 -6.13
CA THR A 114 18.03 12.78 -5.88
C THR A 114 17.71 11.40 -6.48
N HIS A 115 16.97 11.18 -7.58
CA HIS A 115 16.70 9.77 -7.97
C HIS A 115 16.72 9.44 -9.48
N PRO A 116 17.61 8.53 -9.95
CA PRO A 116 17.71 8.07 -11.34
C PRO A 116 16.61 7.07 -11.74
N ARG A 117 16.35 6.96 -13.05
CA ARG A 117 15.10 6.48 -13.66
C ARG A 117 14.93 4.98 -13.93
N VAL A 118 15.93 4.11 -13.77
CA VAL A 118 15.74 2.65 -13.96
C VAL A 118 16.80 1.90 -13.17
N VAL A 119 16.40 0.86 -12.44
CA VAL A 119 17.32 -0.12 -11.84
C VAL A 119 17.33 -1.37 -12.74
N ALA A 120 18.48 -1.75 -13.27
CA ALA A 120 18.65 -3.04 -13.92
C ALA A 120 19.28 -4.04 -12.94
N LEU A 121 18.81 -5.28 -12.96
CA LEU A 121 19.49 -6.40 -12.33
C LEU A 121 20.81 -6.65 -13.07
N GLY A 122 21.94 -6.52 -12.36
CA GLY A 122 23.22 -6.99 -12.88
C GLY A 122 23.38 -8.49 -12.66
N ASP A 123 24.35 -9.10 -13.34
CA ASP A 123 24.73 -10.49 -13.10
C ASP A 123 24.97 -10.72 -11.59
N LYS A 124 24.35 -11.77 -11.03
CA LYS A 124 24.38 -12.18 -9.60
C LYS A 124 23.57 -11.31 -8.62
N GLY A 125 22.43 -10.76 -9.03
CA GLY A 125 21.51 -10.06 -8.11
C GLY A 125 22.07 -8.76 -7.50
N THR A 126 23.20 -8.26 -7.99
CA THR A 126 23.75 -6.98 -7.50
C THR A 126 23.06 -5.80 -8.18
N VAL A 127 22.41 -4.95 -7.39
CA VAL A 127 21.86 -3.67 -7.83
C VAL A 127 23.02 -2.75 -8.22
N LYS A 128 23.39 -2.75 -9.50
CA LYS A 128 24.31 -1.75 -10.04
C LYS A 128 23.56 -0.44 -10.22
N LYS A 129 24.00 0.60 -9.51
CA LYS A 129 23.61 1.98 -9.80
C LYS A 129 24.12 2.31 -11.21
N LEU A 130 23.26 2.16 -12.22
CA LEU A 130 23.64 2.45 -13.60
C LEU A 130 23.84 3.95 -13.74
N SER A 131 25.10 4.40 -13.68
CA SER A 131 25.50 5.66 -14.27
C SER A 131 25.26 5.56 -15.77
N GLN A 132 24.19 6.20 -16.25
CA GLN A 132 23.92 6.46 -17.67
C GLN A 132 24.38 5.36 -18.63
N VAL A 133 23.95 4.10 -18.41
CA VAL A 133 23.88 3.20 -19.55
C VAL A 133 22.57 3.56 -20.23
N VAL A 134 22.69 4.33 -21.30
CA VAL A 134 21.68 4.39 -22.35
C VAL A 134 21.48 2.94 -22.79
N ILE A 135 20.52 2.24 -22.17
CA ILE A 135 19.87 1.13 -22.82
C ILE A 135 19.34 1.77 -24.09
N MET A 136 20.03 1.53 -25.21
CA MET A 136 19.50 1.90 -26.50
C MET A 136 18.11 1.30 -26.54
N SER A 137 17.10 2.15 -26.44
CA SER A 137 15.72 1.75 -26.56
C SER A 137 15.60 1.17 -27.95
N ARG A 138 15.71 -0.16 -28.09
CA ARG A 138 14.99 -0.84 -29.14
C ARG A 138 13.56 -0.37 -28.95
N LYS A 139 13.03 0.32 -29.97
CA LYS A 139 11.69 0.94 -29.97
C LYS A 139 10.75 0.13 -29.09
N ARG A 140 10.31 0.71 -27.96
CA ARG A 140 9.21 0.15 -27.16
C ARG A 140 8.03 0.05 -28.13
N SER A 141 7.78 -1.14 -28.66
CA SER A 141 6.90 -1.36 -29.81
C SER A 141 5.44 -1.50 -29.42
N LEU A 142 5.13 -1.61 -28.12
CA LEU A 142 3.77 -1.53 -27.60
C LEU A 142 3.70 -0.47 -26.50
N ASN A 143 2.98 0.61 -26.80
CA ASN A 143 2.50 1.56 -25.79
C ASN A 143 1.02 1.26 -25.59
N MET A 144 0.65 0.72 -24.44
CA MET A 144 -0.76 0.52 -24.06
C MET A 144 -1.14 1.57 -23.03
N THR A 145 -2.25 2.27 -23.26
CA THR A 145 -2.87 3.14 -22.24
C THR A 145 -3.80 2.31 -21.38
N LEU A 146 -4.04 2.73 -20.14
CA LEU A 146 -5.04 2.06 -19.29
C LEU A 146 -6.42 2.03 -19.96
N SER A 147 -6.79 3.08 -20.68
CA SER A 147 -8.00 3.14 -21.51
C SER A 147 -8.02 2.12 -22.66
N SER A 148 -6.90 1.52 -23.06
CA SER A 148 -6.91 0.41 -24.03
C SER A 148 -7.14 -0.96 -23.37
N ILE A 149 -7.11 -1.02 -22.04
CA ILE A 149 -7.36 -2.22 -21.23
C ILE A 149 -8.77 -2.17 -20.63
N ILE A 150 -9.27 -0.96 -20.31
CA ILE A 150 -10.69 -0.75 -20.01
C ILE A 150 -11.45 -0.76 -21.35
N PRO A 151 -12.59 -1.45 -21.48
CA PRO A 151 -13.41 -1.33 -22.68
C PRO A 151 -13.86 0.13 -22.82
N ASN A 152 -13.43 0.80 -23.89
CA ASN A 152 -13.92 2.15 -24.22
C ASN A 152 -15.36 2.13 -24.78
N SER A 153 -15.95 0.95 -24.90
CA SER A 153 -17.27 0.73 -25.49
C SER A 153 -18.30 0.45 -24.38
N PRO A 154 -19.44 1.17 -24.37
CA PRO A 154 -20.61 0.77 -23.60
C PRO A 154 -21.14 -0.54 -24.19
N GLY A 155 -20.60 -1.69 -23.76
CA GLY A 155 -21.02 -2.99 -24.28
C GLY A 155 -20.29 -4.24 -23.80
N GLU A 156 -19.05 -4.16 -23.31
CA GLU A 156 -18.26 -5.40 -23.10
C GLU A 156 -18.04 -5.82 -21.64
N ALA A 157 -18.26 -4.91 -20.68
CA ALA A 157 -18.60 -5.25 -19.30
C ALA A 157 -19.50 -4.13 -18.75
N PRO A 158 -20.68 -4.42 -18.19
CA PRO A 158 -21.52 -3.36 -17.66
C PRO A 158 -20.83 -2.77 -16.43
N LEU A 159 -20.32 -1.53 -16.55
CA LEU A 159 -20.07 -0.68 -15.39
C LEU A 159 -21.28 -0.78 -14.48
N LEU A 160 -21.06 -0.97 -13.18
CA LEU A 160 -22.18 -0.99 -12.26
C LEU A 160 -22.85 0.39 -12.33
N ASP A 161 -24.17 0.46 -12.27
CA ASP A 161 -24.89 1.73 -12.48
C ASP A 161 -24.41 2.83 -11.53
N PHE A 162 -24.00 2.45 -10.31
CA PHE A 162 -23.45 3.38 -9.34
C PHE A 162 -22.04 3.89 -9.68
N GLU A 163 -21.28 3.23 -10.56
CA GLU A 163 -19.94 3.64 -11.01
C GLU A 163 -19.97 4.54 -12.24
N ARG A 164 -21.05 4.50 -13.02
CA ARG A 164 -21.17 5.26 -14.27
C ARG A 164 -20.83 6.75 -14.11
N PRO A 165 -21.33 7.50 -13.12
CA PRO A 165 -20.96 8.91 -12.96
C PRO A 165 -19.44 9.12 -12.87
N PHE A 166 -18.72 8.23 -12.17
CA PHE A 166 -17.25 8.32 -12.07
C PHE A 166 -16.52 8.19 -13.40
N PHE A 167 -17.03 7.36 -14.32
CA PHE A 167 -16.36 7.09 -15.59
C PHE A 167 -16.89 7.97 -16.74
N GLU A 168 -18.19 8.29 -16.72
CA GLU A 168 -18.89 9.04 -17.77
C GLU A 168 -18.82 10.55 -17.54
N GLU A 169 -18.86 11.04 -16.30
CA GLU A 169 -18.91 12.47 -15.98
C GLU A 169 -17.57 13.05 -15.52
N CYS A 170 -16.59 12.18 -15.21
CA CYS A 170 -15.28 12.59 -14.73
C CYS A 170 -14.15 12.26 -15.70
N GLU A 171 -13.16 13.15 -15.74
CA GLU A 171 -11.93 13.00 -16.50
C GLU A 171 -10.75 12.64 -15.59
N GLN A 172 -9.96 11.65 -16.02
CA GLN A 172 -8.79 11.20 -15.28
C GLN A 172 -7.67 12.24 -15.35
N LEU A 173 -7.05 12.53 -14.21
CA LEU A 173 -5.99 13.54 -14.13
C LEU A 173 -4.68 13.09 -14.76
N VAL A 174 -4.46 11.78 -14.84
CA VAL A 174 -3.23 11.19 -15.33
C VAL A 174 -3.56 9.98 -16.17
N TYR A 175 -2.95 9.83 -17.34
CA TYR A 175 -3.08 8.62 -18.16
C TYR A 175 -1.74 7.89 -18.19
N PRO A 176 -1.43 7.06 -17.18
CA PRO A 176 -0.18 6.33 -17.19
C PRO A 176 -0.15 5.38 -18.39
N ARG A 177 1.06 5.09 -18.85
CA ARG A 177 1.31 4.16 -19.95
C ARG A 177 1.96 2.91 -19.38
N ILE A 178 1.56 1.76 -19.93
CA ILE A 178 2.16 0.48 -19.58
C ILE A 178 3.21 0.15 -20.63
N HIS A 179 4.37 -0.30 -20.15
CA HIS A 179 5.46 -0.79 -20.98
C HIS A 179 5.79 -2.23 -20.58
N PRO A 180 5.02 -3.24 -21.08
CA PRO A 180 5.27 -4.63 -20.71
C PRO A 180 6.69 -5.05 -21.07
N THR A 181 7.32 -5.80 -20.17
CA THR A 181 8.67 -6.36 -20.32
C THR A 181 8.64 -7.89 -20.29
N CYS A 182 7.73 -8.45 -21.08
CA CYS A 182 7.44 -9.89 -21.12
C CYS A 182 8.67 -10.78 -21.27
N ASN A 183 9.67 -10.38 -22.05
CA ASN A 183 10.89 -11.16 -22.19
C ASN A 183 11.62 -11.33 -20.86
N ALA A 184 11.74 -10.28 -20.04
CA ALA A 184 12.40 -10.36 -18.74
C ALA A 184 11.71 -11.32 -17.76
N LEU A 185 10.39 -11.52 -17.92
CA LEU A 185 9.59 -12.48 -17.17
C LEU A 185 9.70 -13.89 -17.75
N HIS A 186 9.54 -14.05 -19.07
CA HIS A 186 9.54 -15.35 -19.75
C HIS A 186 10.93 -16.00 -19.82
N GLU A 187 11.99 -15.21 -19.66
CA GLU A 187 13.37 -15.70 -19.53
C GLU A 187 13.67 -16.26 -18.13
N LYS A 188 12.75 -16.17 -17.15
CA LYS A 188 12.92 -16.79 -15.83
C LYS A 188 12.47 -18.25 -15.84
N HIS A 189 13.36 -19.15 -15.45
CA HIS A 189 13.10 -20.59 -15.34
C HIS A 189 12.42 -20.94 -14.01
N VAL A 190 11.09 -20.75 -13.94
CA VAL A 190 10.31 -20.98 -12.71
C VAL A 190 10.37 -22.44 -12.21
N GLU A 191 10.50 -23.42 -13.11
CA GLU A 191 10.48 -24.84 -12.74
C GLU A 191 11.73 -25.31 -11.96
N SER A 192 12.89 -24.72 -12.23
CA SER A 192 14.15 -25.11 -11.58
C SER A 192 14.59 -24.15 -10.49
N ASP A 193 14.24 -22.87 -10.62
CA ASP A 193 14.87 -21.79 -9.85
C ASP A 193 13.86 -21.02 -8.98
N ALA A 194 12.65 -21.55 -8.76
CA ALA A 194 11.64 -20.86 -7.96
C ALA A 194 11.13 -21.67 -6.76
N THR A 195 10.95 -20.97 -5.64
CA THR A 195 10.29 -21.48 -4.44
C THR A 195 8.94 -20.79 -4.28
N LEU A 196 7.85 -21.55 -4.17
CA LEU A 196 6.54 -21.00 -3.84
C LEU A 196 6.53 -20.47 -2.40
N ILE A 197 6.27 -19.17 -2.22
CA ILE A 197 6.31 -18.51 -0.91
C ILE A 197 4.92 -18.34 -0.33
N SER A 198 3.93 -18.02 -1.16
CA SER A 198 2.57 -17.80 -0.68
C SER A 198 1.54 -18.05 -1.77
N THR A 199 0.52 -18.83 -1.40
CA THR A 199 -0.75 -18.99 -2.13
C THR A 199 -1.90 -18.27 -1.45
N ALA A 200 -1.65 -17.64 -0.29
CA ALA A 200 -2.68 -17.04 0.55
C ALA A 200 -3.21 -15.69 0.03
N GLY A 201 -2.61 -15.13 -1.01
CA GLY A 201 -3.07 -13.90 -1.65
C GLY A 201 -4.37 -14.13 -2.44
N SER A 202 -5.34 -13.23 -2.30
CA SER A 202 -6.63 -13.31 -3.01
C SER A 202 -6.45 -13.24 -4.53
N TRP A 203 -5.52 -12.41 -5.01
CA TRP A 203 -5.33 -12.15 -6.45
C TRP A 203 -4.14 -12.90 -7.05
N ARG A 204 -3.03 -12.98 -6.31
CA ARG A 204 -1.77 -13.52 -6.82
C ARG A 204 -1.14 -14.55 -5.89
N THR A 205 -0.46 -15.50 -6.50
CA THR A 205 0.54 -16.35 -5.85
C THR A 205 1.91 -15.68 -5.94
N THR A 206 2.74 -15.85 -4.92
CA THR A 206 4.08 -15.25 -4.84
C THR A 206 5.13 -16.34 -4.79
N TRP A 207 6.10 -16.23 -5.68
CA TRP A 207 7.25 -17.10 -5.84
C TRP A 207 8.52 -16.30 -5.56
N ARG A 208 9.52 -16.93 -4.96
CA ARG A 208 10.87 -16.42 -4.90
C ARG A 208 11.67 -17.03 -6.03
N ILE A 209 12.32 -16.22 -6.85
CA ILE A 209 13.29 -16.72 -7.84
C ILE A 209 14.67 -16.71 -7.17
N GLU A 210 15.22 -17.91 -6.96
CA GLU A 210 16.52 -18.13 -6.35
C GLU A 210 17.65 -17.62 -7.27
N GLY A 211 18.74 -17.13 -6.68
CA GLY A 211 19.89 -16.57 -7.41
C GLY A 211 19.79 -15.08 -7.77
N ASP A 212 18.58 -14.59 -8.08
CA ASP A 212 18.36 -13.17 -8.44
C ASP A 212 17.83 -12.31 -7.28
N GLU A 213 17.42 -12.94 -6.18
CA GLU A 213 16.76 -12.26 -5.04
C GLU A 213 15.59 -11.38 -5.50
N VAL A 214 14.70 -11.95 -6.31
CA VAL A 214 13.47 -11.30 -6.77
C VAL A 214 12.23 -12.12 -6.39
N ALA A 215 11.10 -11.42 -6.24
CA ALA A 215 9.79 -12.06 -6.09
C ALA A 215 9.05 -12.02 -7.43
N MET A 216 8.50 -13.15 -7.85
CA MET A 216 7.59 -13.25 -8.99
C MET A 216 6.17 -13.44 -8.47
N LYS A 217 5.28 -12.50 -8.75
CA LYS A 217 3.86 -12.64 -8.45
C LYS A 217 3.11 -12.98 -9.73
N MET A 218 2.26 -14.00 -9.67
CA MET A 218 1.46 -14.49 -10.80
C MET A 218 0.01 -14.58 -10.39
N LEU A 219 -0.93 -14.61 -11.35
CA LEU A 219 -2.34 -14.89 -11.06
C LEU A 219 -2.45 -16.13 -10.16
N ASN A 220 -3.30 -16.06 -9.14
CA ASN A 220 -3.56 -17.20 -8.28
C ASN A 220 -4.18 -18.34 -9.11
N TYR A 221 -3.64 -19.56 -9.02
CA TYR A 221 -4.13 -20.73 -9.78
C TYR A 221 -5.61 -21.07 -9.51
N ALA A 222 -6.14 -20.66 -8.36
CA ALA A 222 -7.55 -20.83 -8.04
C ALA A 222 -8.46 -19.82 -8.76
N ARG A 223 -7.91 -18.84 -9.48
CA ARG A 223 -8.65 -17.82 -10.22
C ARG A 223 -8.57 -18.04 -11.72
N SER A 224 -9.69 -17.78 -12.37
CA SER A 224 -9.76 -17.64 -13.82
C SER A 224 -9.12 -16.31 -14.25
N PHE A 225 -8.60 -16.29 -15.48
CA PHE A 225 -8.21 -15.05 -16.12
C PHE A 225 -9.46 -14.21 -16.42
N ASP A 226 -9.50 -12.97 -15.91
CA ASP A 226 -10.60 -12.04 -16.12
C ASP A 226 -10.08 -10.60 -16.29
N GLU A 227 -10.87 -9.79 -16.99
CA GLU A 227 -10.52 -8.41 -17.34
C GLU A 227 -10.29 -7.52 -16.12
N LYS A 228 -11.10 -7.68 -15.06
CA LYS A 228 -10.96 -6.90 -13.82
C LYS A 228 -9.62 -7.19 -13.14
N SER A 229 -9.22 -8.46 -13.09
CA SER A 229 -7.92 -8.86 -12.57
C SER A 229 -6.77 -8.35 -13.46
N VAL A 230 -6.93 -8.32 -14.80
CA VAL A 230 -5.92 -7.74 -15.71
C VAL A 230 -5.74 -6.26 -15.43
N TYR A 231 -6.84 -5.52 -15.33
CA TYR A 231 -6.83 -4.10 -15.00
C TYR A 231 -6.15 -3.83 -13.65
N ALA A 232 -6.55 -4.56 -12.61
CA ALA A 232 -5.97 -4.41 -11.27
C ALA A 232 -4.45 -4.65 -11.27
N HIS A 233 -4.01 -5.70 -11.97
CA HIS A 233 -2.60 -6.04 -12.11
C HIS A 233 -1.81 -5.04 -12.96
N ALA A 234 -2.44 -4.44 -13.96
CA ALA A 234 -1.90 -3.35 -14.74
C ALA A 234 -1.69 -2.08 -13.90
N VAL A 235 -2.67 -1.70 -13.06
CA VAL A 235 -2.54 -0.57 -12.12
C VAL A 235 -1.33 -0.78 -11.19
N ASP A 236 -1.18 -1.99 -10.63
CA ASP A 236 -0.05 -2.34 -9.76
C ASP A 236 1.30 -2.08 -10.43
N ALA A 237 1.48 -2.58 -11.66
CA ALA A 237 2.69 -2.39 -12.45
C ALA A 237 2.95 -0.92 -12.81
N MET A 238 1.91 -0.21 -13.27
CA MET A 238 2.02 1.20 -13.63
C MET A 238 2.50 2.06 -12.48
N VAL A 239 1.92 1.85 -11.29
CA VAL A 239 2.27 2.61 -10.09
C VAL A 239 3.73 2.36 -9.73
N MET A 240 4.18 1.11 -9.77
CA MET A 240 5.58 0.76 -9.52
C MET A 240 6.53 1.35 -10.57
N ASP A 241 6.21 1.27 -11.86
CA ASP A 241 7.02 1.86 -12.95
C ASP A 241 7.19 3.38 -12.73
N GLN A 242 6.10 4.09 -12.44
CA GLN A 242 6.15 5.54 -12.17
C GLN A 242 6.91 5.89 -10.89
N LEU A 243 6.89 5.02 -9.88
CA LEU A 243 7.51 5.24 -8.58
C LEU A 243 8.88 4.57 -8.41
N THR A 244 9.50 4.09 -9.50
CA THR A 244 10.87 3.53 -9.50
C THR A 244 11.91 4.45 -8.82
N SER A 245 11.66 5.76 -8.81
CA SER A 245 12.53 6.75 -8.16
C SER A 245 12.31 6.87 -6.64
N SER A 246 11.19 6.39 -6.10
CA SER A 246 10.90 6.43 -4.67
C SER A 246 11.56 5.24 -3.96
N PRO A 247 12.39 5.47 -2.94
CA PRO A 247 12.95 4.37 -2.14
C PRO A 247 11.92 3.73 -1.21
N TYR A 248 10.72 4.31 -1.07
CA TYR A 248 9.69 3.93 -0.10
C TYR A 248 8.60 3.04 -0.71
N THR A 249 8.64 2.79 -2.01
CA THR A 249 7.78 1.85 -2.74
C THR A 249 8.63 0.69 -3.23
N VAL A 250 8.00 -0.49 -3.34
CA VAL A 250 8.65 -1.64 -3.97
C VAL A 250 9.02 -1.31 -5.42
N ASN A 251 10.18 -1.77 -5.86
CA ASN A 251 10.57 -1.68 -7.27
C ASN A 251 9.99 -2.86 -8.07
N GLU A 252 9.55 -2.55 -9.27
CA GLU A 252 9.25 -3.54 -10.31
C GLU A 252 10.47 -3.68 -11.25
N TYR A 253 10.81 -4.92 -11.57
CA TYR A 253 11.84 -5.27 -12.55
C TYR A 253 11.25 -5.73 -13.87
N GLY A 254 10.00 -6.17 -13.88
CA GLY A 254 9.27 -6.40 -15.10
C GLY A 254 7.84 -6.86 -14.91
N PHE A 255 7.04 -6.67 -15.97
CA PHE A 255 5.60 -6.95 -15.97
C PHE A 255 5.14 -7.53 -17.30
N CYS A 256 4.23 -8.49 -17.23
CA CYS A 256 3.58 -9.07 -18.40
C CYS A 256 2.21 -9.63 -18.03
N GLY A 257 1.16 -9.08 -18.64
CA GLY A 257 -0.21 -9.52 -18.42
C GLY A 257 -0.64 -9.37 -16.96
N GLN A 258 -0.67 -10.47 -16.22
CA GLN A 258 -1.06 -10.49 -14.80
C GLN A 258 0.10 -10.82 -13.86
N SER A 259 1.30 -10.93 -14.41
CA SER A 259 2.51 -11.32 -13.69
C SER A 259 3.46 -10.14 -13.53
N VAL A 260 4.15 -10.08 -12.38
CA VAL A 260 5.13 -9.03 -12.06
C VAL A 260 6.34 -9.60 -11.34
N LEU A 261 7.53 -9.10 -11.68
CA LEU A 261 8.78 -9.30 -10.95
C LEU A 261 9.07 -8.08 -10.10
N THR A 262 9.27 -8.27 -8.80
CA THR A 262 9.56 -7.20 -7.83
C THR A 262 10.79 -7.51 -6.98
N GLU A 263 11.22 -6.54 -6.18
CA GLU A 263 12.20 -6.76 -5.11
C GLU A 263 11.81 -7.96 -4.22
N TRP A 264 12.79 -8.76 -3.82
CA TRP A 264 12.59 -9.74 -2.77
C TRP A 264 12.49 -9.06 -1.40
N ALA A 265 11.49 -9.47 -0.62
CA ALA A 265 11.31 -9.04 0.75
C ALA A 265 11.68 -10.16 1.71
N SER A 266 12.56 -9.86 2.66
CA SER A 266 12.96 -10.80 3.70
C SER A 266 11.83 -11.16 4.67
N MET A 267 10.83 -10.28 4.82
CA MET A 267 9.60 -10.51 5.59
C MET A 267 8.52 -9.48 5.21
N SER A 268 7.29 -9.69 5.69
CA SER A 268 6.24 -8.68 5.59
C SER A 268 6.55 -7.48 6.50
N GLY A 269 6.11 -6.28 6.11
CA GLY A 269 6.21 -5.11 6.97
C GLY A 269 5.38 -5.26 8.25
N ARG A 270 4.25 -5.98 8.17
CA ARG A 270 3.43 -6.37 9.32
C ARG A 270 4.22 -7.14 10.37
N ASP A 271 5.01 -8.12 9.96
CA ASP A 271 5.80 -8.95 10.90
C ASP A 271 6.96 -8.14 11.48
N HIS A 272 7.61 -7.33 10.64
CA HIS A 272 8.67 -6.42 11.11
C HIS A 272 8.15 -5.45 12.18
N VAL A 273 6.98 -4.83 11.97
CA VAL A 273 6.37 -3.91 12.96
C VAL A 273 6.09 -4.59 14.31
N LYS A 274 5.71 -5.87 14.29
CA LYS A 274 5.41 -6.64 15.50
C LYS A 274 6.65 -7.05 16.29
N SER A 275 7.85 -7.03 15.68
CA SER A 275 9.09 -7.39 16.36
C SER A 275 9.34 -6.53 17.61
N TYR A 276 9.80 -7.20 18.68
CA TYR A 276 10.18 -6.57 19.95
C TYR A 276 11.52 -5.83 19.85
N ASP A 277 12.33 -6.13 18.83
CA ASP A 277 13.65 -5.53 18.64
C ASP A 277 13.59 -4.12 18.05
N VAL A 278 12.44 -3.74 17.46
CA VAL A 278 12.24 -2.42 16.86
C VAL A 278 12.00 -1.36 17.94
N LYS A 279 13.07 -0.60 18.25
CA LYS A 279 13.09 0.51 19.22
C LYS A 279 12.22 1.69 18.75
N ASN A 280 11.79 2.54 19.68
CA ASN A 280 10.89 3.68 19.37
C ASN A 280 11.45 4.62 18.29
N ARG A 281 12.76 4.85 18.30
CA ARG A 281 13.44 5.66 17.29
C ARG A 281 13.31 5.07 15.88
N ALA A 282 13.44 3.75 15.76
CA ALA A 282 13.23 3.04 14.50
C ALA A 282 11.75 3.05 14.10
N ARG A 283 10.81 2.97 15.05
CA ARG A 283 9.36 3.13 14.79
C ARG A 283 9.03 4.51 14.24
N LEU A 284 9.60 5.58 14.82
CA LEU A 284 9.45 6.93 14.30
C LEU A 284 10.04 7.07 12.89
N LYS A 285 11.23 6.51 12.64
CA LYS A 285 11.84 6.47 11.30
C LYS A 285 10.92 5.76 10.30
N MET A 286 10.37 4.62 10.68
CA MET A 286 9.47 3.84 9.85
C MET A 286 8.18 4.60 9.52
N ALA A 287 7.56 5.26 10.50
CA ALA A 287 6.39 6.10 10.27
C ALA A 287 6.69 7.27 9.31
N ARG A 288 7.85 7.92 9.46
CA ARG A 288 8.32 8.94 8.54
C ARG A 288 8.47 8.40 7.12
N ASP A 289 9.18 7.28 6.97
CA ASP A 289 9.51 6.71 5.66
C ASP A 289 8.22 6.23 4.95
N LEU A 290 7.28 5.63 5.67
CA LEU A 290 5.97 5.28 5.12
C LEU A 290 5.13 6.52 4.76
N ALA A 291 5.16 7.58 5.57
CA ALA A 291 4.47 8.83 5.23
C ALA A 291 5.04 9.47 3.96
N ARG A 292 6.36 9.41 3.77
CA ARG A 292 7.00 9.82 2.51
C ARG A 292 6.53 8.97 1.35
N GLY A 293 6.59 7.64 1.46
CA GLY A 293 6.09 6.77 0.39
C GLY A 293 4.63 7.01 0.05
N LEU A 294 3.78 7.34 1.03
CA LEU A 294 2.38 7.70 0.77
C LEU A 294 2.26 9.07 0.07
N ALA A 295 3.08 10.05 0.44
CA ALA A 295 3.14 11.32 -0.25
C ALA A 295 3.59 11.14 -1.71
N ASP A 296 4.62 10.32 -1.93
CA ASP A 296 5.13 9.97 -3.26
C ASP A 296 4.05 9.29 -4.12
N LEU A 297 3.32 8.32 -3.53
CA LEU A 297 2.18 7.64 -4.14
C LEU A 297 1.07 8.61 -4.55
N GLN A 298 0.67 9.48 -3.64
CA GLN A 298 -0.42 10.43 -3.90
C GLN A 298 -0.01 11.47 -4.93
N ALA A 299 1.23 11.93 -4.91
CA ALA A 299 1.69 13.02 -5.76
C ALA A 299 2.11 12.58 -7.16
N PHE A 300 2.55 11.33 -7.35
CA PHE A 300 3.26 10.85 -8.54
C PHE A 300 4.30 11.88 -9.03
N HIS A 301 5.46 11.86 -8.38
CA HIS A 301 6.61 12.80 -8.47
C HIS A 301 6.96 13.49 -9.80
N HIS A 302 6.50 12.99 -10.95
CA HIS A 302 6.82 13.51 -12.27
C HIS A 302 5.71 14.34 -12.91
N LEU A 303 4.55 14.48 -12.27
CA LEU A 303 3.35 15.06 -12.90
C LEU A 303 2.84 16.36 -12.25
N HIS A 304 3.60 16.92 -11.31
CA HIS A 304 3.31 18.21 -10.66
C HIS A 304 3.24 19.44 -11.61
N SER A 305 3.51 19.27 -12.91
CA SER A 305 3.39 20.36 -13.89
C SER A 305 1.94 20.71 -14.26
N TYR A 306 0.94 19.95 -13.83
CA TYR A 306 -0.47 20.33 -13.99
C TYR A 306 -0.90 21.30 -12.87
N HIS A 307 -0.48 22.55 -12.99
CA HIS A 307 -0.95 23.69 -12.17
C HIS A 307 -2.44 24.05 -12.39
N THR A 308 -3.20 23.21 -13.09
CA THR A 308 -4.59 23.48 -13.47
C THR A 308 -5.61 22.94 -12.47
N THR A 309 -5.18 22.22 -11.43
CA THR A 309 -6.08 21.65 -10.42
C THR A 309 -5.66 22.05 -9.01
N ASN A 310 -6.63 22.41 -8.15
CA ASN A 310 -6.40 22.63 -6.71
C ASN A 310 -6.05 21.33 -5.95
N ARG A 311 -5.95 20.20 -6.63
CA ARG A 311 -5.69 18.89 -6.05
C ARG A 311 -4.20 18.57 -6.09
N THR A 312 -3.64 18.20 -4.95
CA THR A 312 -2.24 17.79 -4.81
C THR A 312 -2.03 16.29 -4.99
N ALA A 313 -3.12 15.51 -4.88
CA ALA A 313 -3.13 14.07 -5.11
C ALA A 313 -3.63 13.74 -6.53
N LEU A 314 -2.98 12.77 -7.16
CA LEU A 314 -3.28 12.19 -8.46
C LEU A 314 -3.70 10.72 -8.36
N PHE A 315 -3.42 10.08 -7.22
CA PHE A 315 -3.72 8.67 -6.97
C PHE A 315 -4.01 8.40 -5.51
N ALA A 316 -4.85 7.41 -5.28
CA ALA A 316 -5.08 6.83 -3.97
C ALA A 316 -4.84 5.33 -4.04
N HIS A 317 -4.16 4.78 -3.04
CA HIS A 317 -3.92 3.35 -2.91
C HIS A 317 -5.22 2.58 -2.65
N ASN A 318 -6.18 3.20 -1.93
CA ASN A 318 -7.51 2.65 -1.67
C ASN A 318 -7.52 1.32 -0.86
N ASP A 319 -6.37 0.95 -0.31
CA ASP A 319 -6.17 -0.21 0.58
C ASP A 319 -4.97 -0.02 1.51
N ILE A 320 -4.90 1.14 2.17
CA ILE A 320 -3.80 1.42 3.10
C ILE A 320 -3.91 0.51 4.33
N ASN A 321 -3.02 -0.48 4.39
CA ASN A 321 -2.88 -1.43 5.49
C ASN A 321 -1.40 -1.83 5.63
N ILE A 322 -0.95 -2.16 6.85
CA ILE A 322 0.41 -2.67 7.06
C ILE A 322 0.66 -4.03 6.38
N ALA A 323 -0.40 -4.78 6.04
CA ALA A 323 -0.28 -5.97 5.21
C ALA A 323 0.31 -5.66 3.82
N ASN A 324 -0.02 -4.48 3.30
CA ASN A 324 0.38 -3.99 1.98
C ASN A 324 1.72 -3.25 2.08
N THR A 325 2.58 -3.75 2.98
CA THR A 325 3.95 -3.28 3.14
C THR A 325 4.90 -4.47 3.28
N ILE A 326 6.11 -4.31 2.77
CA ILE A 326 7.14 -5.35 2.75
C ILE A 326 8.46 -4.82 3.33
N TYR A 327 9.28 -5.69 3.91
CA TYR A 327 10.57 -5.33 4.49
C TYR A 327 11.73 -5.73 3.58
N VAL A 328 12.34 -4.73 2.94
CA VAL A 328 13.40 -4.86 1.95
C VAL A 328 14.60 -4.03 2.41
N ASN A 329 15.78 -4.65 2.50
CA ASN A 329 17.05 -3.97 2.75
C ASN A 329 17.04 -2.97 3.92
N GLY A 330 16.45 -3.38 5.05
CA GLY A 330 16.43 -2.55 6.26
C GLY A 330 15.27 -1.55 6.34
N MET A 331 14.37 -1.52 5.35
CA MET A 331 13.29 -0.54 5.23
C MET A 331 11.94 -1.22 4.99
N VAL A 332 10.87 -0.67 5.59
CA VAL A 332 9.49 -1.04 5.25
C VAL A 332 9.04 -0.16 4.09
N LYS A 333 8.53 -0.77 3.02
CA LYS A 333 8.09 -0.11 1.79
C LYS A 333 6.64 -0.45 1.47
N TRP A 334 5.94 0.44 0.77
CA TRP A 334 4.60 0.20 0.22
C TRP A 334 4.63 -0.78 -0.95
N ASN A 335 3.56 -1.56 -1.09
CA ASN A 335 3.39 -2.62 -2.08
C ASN A 335 1.89 -2.90 -2.29
N ASP A 336 1.53 -3.59 -3.37
CA ASP A 336 0.17 -4.09 -3.65
C ASP A 336 -0.84 -2.97 -3.99
N PHE A 337 -0.62 -2.32 -5.14
CA PHE A 337 -1.41 -1.16 -5.60
C PHE A 337 -2.59 -1.56 -6.50
N ASN A 338 -2.95 -2.84 -6.53
CA ASN A 338 -3.84 -3.44 -7.51
C ASN A 338 -5.29 -2.91 -7.50
N ILE A 339 -5.75 -2.32 -6.40
CA ILE A 339 -7.08 -1.68 -6.30
C ILE A 339 -7.02 -0.17 -6.15
N GLY A 340 -5.85 0.41 -6.43
CA GLY A 340 -5.64 1.84 -6.43
C GLY A 340 -6.45 2.56 -7.51
N ILE A 341 -6.71 3.84 -7.26
CA ILE A 341 -7.58 4.68 -8.07
C ILE A 341 -6.78 5.87 -8.57
N PHE A 342 -6.70 6.01 -9.90
CA PHE A 342 -6.28 7.26 -10.52
C PHE A 342 -7.39 8.29 -10.36
N LEU A 343 -7.07 9.39 -9.70
CA LEU A 343 -8.05 10.38 -9.33
C LEU A 343 -8.56 11.13 -10.56
N ARG A 344 -9.83 11.53 -10.48
CA ARG A 344 -10.56 12.19 -11.55
C ARG A 344 -11.15 13.52 -11.08
N ASN A 345 -11.35 14.43 -12.00
CA ASN A 345 -12.09 15.68 -11.79
C ASN A 345 -13.33 15.71 -12.69
N GLU A 346 -14.29 16.56 -12.36
CA GLU A 346 -15.50 16.70 -13.18
C GLU A 346 -15.16 17.27 -14.56
N LYS A 347 -15.67 16.66 -15.64
CA LYS A 347 -15.43 17.12 -17.02
C LYS A 347 -15.84 18.58 -17.24
N ASN A 348 -16.92 19.01 -16.58
CA ASN A 348 -17.46 20.36 -16.70
C ASN A 348 -16.81 21.36 -15.75
N ASN A 349 -16.03 20.90 -14.77
CA ASN A 349 -15.33 21.74 -13.81
C ASN A 349 -14.04 21.06 -13.35
N MET A 350 -12.96 21.25 -14.10
CA MET A 350 -11.65 20.65 -13.81
C MET A 350 -11.03 21.12 -12.49
N ALA A 351 -11.57 22.12 -11.80
CA ALA A 351 -11.15 22.50 -10.46
C ALA A 351 -11.82 21.65 -9.36
N GLN A 352 -12.89 20.93 -9.69
CA GLN A 352 -13.69 20.13 -8.77
C GLN A 352 -13.30 18.65 -8.87
N ALA A 353 -12.91 18.10 -7.72
CA ALA A 353 -12.59 16.68 -7.59
C ALA A 353 -13.84 15.82 -7.73
N CYS A 354 -13.76 14.73 -8.49
CA CYS A 354 -14.77 13.69 -8.43
C CYS A 354 -14.52 12.81 -7.21
N GLY A 355 -15.57 12.55 -6.45
CA GLY A 355 -15.58 11.45 -5.48
C GLY A 355 -15.35 10.13 -6.20
N SER A 356 -14.73 9.17 -5.51
CA SER A 356 -14.51 7.82 -6.03
C SER A 356 -15.53 6.85 -5.44
N PRO A 357 -16.04 5.88 -6.24
CA PRO A 357 -16.99 4.89 -5.77
C PRO A 357 -16.40 3.97 -4.69
N VAL A 358 -17.19 3.60 -3.68
CA VAL A 358 -16.77 2.68 -2.63
C VAL A 358 -17.06 1.23 -3.04
N TRP A 359 -16.03 0.47 -3.42
CA TRP A 359 -16.19 -0.87 -3.99
C TRP A 359 -16.27 -2.01 -2.98
N TYR A 360 -15.60 -1.86 -1.84
CA TYR A 360 -15.35 -2.96 -0.92
C TYR A 360 -15.79 -2.59 0.50
N LYS A 361 -16.69 -3.40 1.06
CA LYS A 361 -16.95 -3.36 2.50
C LYS A 361 -15.71 -3.84 3.24
N GLY A 362 -15.30 -3.09 4.25
CA GLY A 362 -14.03 -3.32 4.96
C GLY A 362 -13.98 -2.53 6.25
N ASP A 363 -15.06 -2.59 7.03
CA ASP A 363 -15.36 -1.66 8.13
C ASP A 363 -14.26 -1.60 9.19
N LEU A 364 -13.40 -2.63 9.30
CA LEU A 364 -12.22 -2.59 10.16
C LEU A 364 -11.20 -1.51 9.74
N TRP A 365 -10.92 -1.37 8.45
CA TRP A 365 -9.83 -0.55 7.91
C TRP A 365 -10.33 0.77 7.29
N ARG A 366 -11.53 0.75 6.71
CA ARG A 366 -12.14 1.87 6.00
C ARG A 366 -12.40 3.08 6.89
N SER A 367 -12.40 4.27 6.32
CA SER A 367 -12.66 5.53 7.02
C SER A 367 -14.14 5.68 7.40
N PRO A 368 -14.49 6.61 8.30
CA PRO A 368 -15.88 6.85 8.70
C PRO A 368 -16.78 7.23 7.51
N GLU A 369 -16.30 8.02 6.58
CA GLU A 369 -17.04 8.42 5.39
C GLU A 369 -17.26 7.26 4.42
N GLU A 370 -16.31 6.33 4.28
CA GLU A 370 -16.51 5.10 3.50
C GLU A 370 -17.56 4.17 4.14
N VAL A 371 -17.62 4.15 5.47
CA VAL A 371 -18.62 3.38 6.23
C VAL A 371 -20.01 4.04 6.21
N LYS A 372 -20.07 5.38 6.09
CA LYS A 372 -21.32 6.16 6.08
C LYS A 372 -21.90 6.31 4.68
N ASN A 373 -21.05 6.67 3.72
CA ASN A 373 -21.40 7.01 2.36
C ASN A 373 -20.88 5.88 1.45
N LEU A 374 -21.77 4.92 1.20
CA LEU A 374 -21.46 3.79 0.31
C LEU A 374 -21.37 4.21 -1.17
N SER A 375 -21.66 5.46 -1.50
CA SER A 375 -21.64 5.92 -2.88
C SER A 375 -20.27 6.47 -3.26
N TYR A 376 -19.89 7.68 -2.80
CA TYR A 376 -18.73 8.41 -3.31
C TYR A 376 -17.95 9.14 -2.20
N VAL A 377 -16.61 9.01 -2.20
CA VAL A 377 -15.74 9.62 -1.19
C VAL A 377 -14.45 10.21 -1.76
N GLU A 378 -13.81 11.10 -1.00
CA GLU A 378 -12.44 11.57 -1.23
C GLU A 378 -11.45 10.49 -0.78
N VAL A 379 -11.18 9.53 -1.66
CA VAL A 379 -10.39 8.33 -1.35
C VAL A 379 -8.95 8.65 -0.91
N GLU A 380 -8.37 9.76 -1.34
CA GLU A 380 -7.05 10.20 -0.87
C GLU A 380 -7.04 10.58 0.62
N GLN A 381 -8.16 11.06 1.16
CA GLN A 381 -8.31 11.33 2.60
C GLN A 381 -8.68 10.06 3.36
N ALA A 382 -9.39 9.13 2.71
CA ALA A 382 -9.60 7.79 3.25
C ALA A 382 -8.27 7.04 3.44
N ASP A 383 -7.33 7.17 2.50
CA ASP A 383 -5.97 6.66 2.62
C ASP A 383 -5.24 7.25 3.85
N ILE A 384 -5.42 8.53 4.16
CA ILE A 384 -4.85 9.13 5.38
C ILE A 384 -5.44 8.49 6.64
N TYR A 385 -6.74 8.22 6.67
CA TYR A 385 -7.35 7.49 7.79
C TYR A 385 -6.78 6.07 7.90
N GLY A 386 -6.67 5.37 6.77
CA GLY A 386 -6.02 4.06 6.67
C GLY A 386 -4.57 4.11 7.18
N PHE A 387 -3.84 5.18 6.87
CA PHE A 387 -2.49 5.40 7.39
C PHE A 387 -2.49 5.61 8.91
N GLY A 388 -3.53 6.22 9.48
CA GLY A 388 -3.77 6.24 10.93
C GLY A 388 -3.82 4.84 11.54
N ASN A 389 -4.45 3.86 10.87
CA ASN A 389 -4.44 2.46 11.31
C ASN A 389 -3.02 1.86 11.27
N VAL A 390 -2.25 2.19 10.23
CA VAL A 390 -0.84 1.78 10.11
C VAL A 390 0.00 2.37 11.24
N LEU A 391 -0.13 3.67 11.52
CA LEU A 391 0.57 4.36 12.60
C LEU A 391 0.19 3.82 13.98
N TYR A 392 -1.09 3.49 14.20
CA TYR A 392 -1.56 2.79 15.39
C TYR A 392 -0.79 1.48 15.58
N GLN A 393 -0.63 0.69 14.53
CA GLN A 393 0.09 -0.59 14.61
C GLN A 393 1.61 -0.40 14.75
N VAL A 394 2.20 0.61 14.10
CA VAL A 394 3.61 1.00 14.31
C VAL A 394 3.85 1.42 15.76
N MET A 395 2.90 2.10 16.39
CA MET A 395 3.00 2.52 17.79
C MET A 395 2.79 1.37 18.77
N THR A 396 1.76 0.54 18.55
CA THR A 396 1.26 -0.40 19.55
C THR A 396 1.69 -1.85 19.32
N ARG A 397 2.04 -2.20 18.07
CA ARG A 397 2.24 -3.56 17.53
C ARG A 397 0.97 -4.38 17.37
N HIS A 398 -0.18 -3.81 17.70
CA HIS A 398 -1.47 -4.48 17.60
C HIS A 398 -2.32 -3.83 16.52
N GLN A 399 -3.19 -4.63 15.93
CA GLN A 399 -4.19 -4.14 14.99
C GLN A 399 -5.22 -3.27 15.74
N PRO A 400 -5.68 -2.14 15.16
CA PRO A 400 -6.79 -1.38 15.71
C PRO A 400 -8.03 -2.25 15.91
N TRP A 401 -8.91 -1.89 16.85
CA TRP A 401 -10.19 -2.59 17.12
C TRP A 401 -10.07 -4.03 17.65
N THR A 402 -8.86 -4.44 18.08
CA THR A 402 -8.60 -5.80 18.58
C THR A 402 -8.26 -5.83 20.08
N HIS A 403 -7.04 -6.19 20.45
CA HIS A 403 -6.57 -6.54 21.79
C HIS A 403 -6.56 -5.37 22.79
N HIS A 404 -6.65 -4.14 22.29
CA HIS A 404 -6.61 -2.92 23.12
C HIS A 404 -7.99 -2.32 23.38
N GLU A 405 -9.03 -2.89 22.77
CA GLU A 405 -10.40 -2.52 23.09
C GLU A 405 -10.77 -3.07 24.48
N PRO A 406 -11.50 -2.32 25.31
CA PRO A 406 -11.85 -2.74 26.68
C PRO A 406 -12.61 -4.07 26.76
N VAL A 407 -13.38 -4.38 25.72
CA VAL A 407 -14.21 -5.59 25.60
C VAL A 407 -13.55 -6.69 24.74
N GLY A 408 -12.28 -6.51 24.35
CA GLY A 408 -11.61 -7.38 23.39
C GLY A 408 -11.97 -7.08 21.94
N LYS A 409 -11.63 -8.02 21.03
CA LYS A 409 -11.84 -7.85 19.59
C LYS A 409 -13.31 -7.59 19.28
N LEU A 410 -13.56 -6.49 18.57
CA LEU A 410 -14.90 -6.09 18.15
C LEU A 410 -15.32 -6.80 16.86
N SER A 411 -16.64 -6.92 16.66
CA SER A 411 -17.21 -7.29 15.37
C SER A 411 -17.05 -6.16 14.35
N GLU A 412 -17.17 -6.46 13.06
CA GLU A 412 -17.12 -5.42 12.01
C GLU A 412 -18.26 -4.41 12.15
N GLU A 413 -19.46 -4.88 12.56
CA GLU A 413 -20.63 -4.05 12.79
C GLU A 413 -20.41 -3.08 13.97
N ASP A 414 -19.89 -3.57 15.11
CA ASP A 414 -19.53 -2.72 16.25
C ASP A 414 -18.52 -1.63 15.87
N VAL A 415 -17.56 -1.98 15.00
CA VAL A 415 -16.56 -1.03 14.51
C VAL A 415 -17.22 0.00 13.58
N ALA A 416 -18.11 -0.43 12.70
CA ALA A 416 -18.86 0.45 11.81
C ALA A 416 -19.69 1.47 12.62
N ASP A 417 -20.44 1.01 13.62
CA ASP A 417 -21.25 1.87 14.48
C ASP A 417 -20.42 2.89 15.23
N ARG A 418 -19.28 2.47 15.79
CA ARG A 418 -18.33 3.36 16.44
C ARG A 418 -17.79 4.42 15.48
N LYS A 419 -17.40 4.04 14.26
CA LYS A 419 -16.92 4.98 13.24
C LYS A 419 -18.01 5.97 12.82
N ARG A 420 -19.27 5.52 12.70
CA ARG A 420 -20.41 6.41 12.37
C ARG A 420 -20.58 7.54 13.38
N ILE A 421 -20.40 7.26 14.67
CA ILE A 421 -20.45 8.25 15.75
C ILE A 421 -19.09 8.95 16.03
N GLY A 422 -18.12 8.81 15.13
CA GLY A 422 -16.82 9.50 15.23
C GLY A 422 -15.87 8.94 16.30
N ARG A 423 -16.05 7.69 16.73
CA ARG A 423 -15.10 6.99 17.60
C ARG A 423 -14.00 6.35 16.76
N TRP A 424 -12.80 6.32 17.31
CA TRP A 424 -11.61 5.66 16.77
C TRP A 424 -11.11 4.58 17.74
N PRO A 425 -10.13 3.72 17.34
CA PRO A 425 -9.65 2.63 18.17
C PRO A 425 -9.16 3.10 19.53
N THR A 426 -9.35 2.27 20.54
CA THR A 426 -8.84 2.52 21.88
C THR A 426 -7.31 2.52 21.86
N ILE A 427 -6.70 3.63 22.26
CA ILE A 427 -5.26 3.74 22.48
C ILE A 427 -4.99 3.57 23.99
N PRO A 428 -4.18 2.56 24.41
CA PRO A 428 -3.87 2.35 25.82
C PRO A 428 -3.19 3.53 26.51
N GLU A 429 -3.48 3.69 27.81
CA GLU A 429 -3.02 4.83 28.61
C GLU A 429 -1.49 4.97 28.68
N LYS A 430 -0.76 3.85 28.59
CA LYS A 430 0.70 3.83 28.54
C LYS A 430 1.29 4.60 27.34
N TYR A 431 0.55 4.74 26.25
CA TYR A 431 0.97 5.51 25.08
C TYR A 431 0.58 7.00 25.20
N LYS A 432 -0.52 7.30 25.89
CA LYS A 432 -0.97 8.68 26.17
C LYS A 432 -0.11 9.38 27.22
N ASN A 433 0.27 8.66 28.28
CA ASN A 433 1.00 9.21 29.43
C ASN A 433 2.51 8.95 29.39
N THR A 434 3.05 8.59 28.22
CA THR A 434 4.49 8.38 28.06
C THR A 434 5.25 9.70 28.03
N SER A 435 6.52 9.66 28.44
CA SER A 435 7.48 10.75 28.27
C SER A 435 8.36 10.59 27.02
N LYS A 436 8.23 9.46 26.31
CA LYS A 436 9.02 9.15 25.12
C LYS A 436 8.50 9.93 23.92
N VAL A 437 9.28 10.92 23.47
CA VAL A 437 8.89 11.84 22.39
C VAL A 437 8.46 11.07 21.13
N GLU A 438 9.16 10.01 20.74
CA GLU A 438 8.84 9.24 19.53
C GLU A 438 7.42 8.66 19.59
N ILE A 439 7.00 8.19 20.77
CA ILE A 439 5.66 7.61 20.97
C ILE A 439 4.61 8.72 21.05
N ILE A 440 4.92 9.86 21.68
CA ILE A 440 4.01 11.03 21.71
C ILE A 440 3.78 11.54 20.27
N THR A 441 4.82 11.54 19.43
CA THR A 441 4.73 11.93 18.01
C THR A 441 3.86 10.95 17.22
N LEU A 442 4.10 9.64 17.36
CA LEU A 442 3.25 8.63 16.70
C LEU A 442 1.78 8.75 17.16
N TYR A 443 1.55 8.99 18.45
CA TYR A 443 0.21 9.23 18.99
C TYR A 443 -0.45 10.46 18.36
N ALA A 444 0.24 11.61 18.33
CA ALA A 444 -0.28 12.84 17.76
C ALA A 444 -0.66 12.67 16.28
N ALA A 445 0.23 12.05 15.49
CA ALA A 445 -0.02 11.75 14.09
C ALA A 445 -1.19 10.76 13.88
N THR A 446 -1.26 9.70 14.70
CA THR A 446 -2.36 8.72 14.63
C THR A 446 -3.71 9.41 14.87
N VAL A 447 -3.79 10.26 15.90
CA VAL A 447 -5.04 10.96 16.24
C VAL A 447 -5.42 12.00 15.19
N SER A 448 -4.45 12.70 14.58
CA SER A 448 -4.76 13.64 13.51
C SER A 448 -5.28 12.94 12.25
N CYS A 449 -4.78 11.73 11.94
CA CYS A 449 -5.31 10.90 10.84
C CYS A 449 -6.75 10.42 11.09
N PHE A 450 -7.12 10.20 12.35
CA PHE A 450 -8.46 9.73 12.73
C PHE A 450 -9.51 10.83 12.83
N HIS A 451 -9.24 12.05 12.34
CA HIS A 451 -10.23 13.10 12.36
C HIS A 451 -11.50 12.67 11.57
N PRO A 452 -12.72 12.82 12.13
CA PRO A 452 -13.96 12.34 11.48
C PRO A 452 -14.31 13.12 10.21
N ASP A 453 -13.98 14.41 10.17
CA ASP A 453 -14.03 15.24 8.97
C ASP A 453 -12.74 15.02 8.13
N PRO A 454 -12.84 14.48 6.90
CA PRO A 454 -11.71 14.26 6.00
C PRO A 454 -10.89 15.52 5.75
N GLN A 455 -11.53 16.70 5.66
CA GLN A 455 -10.86 17.96 5.30
C GLN A 455 -9.93 18.47 6.41
N LYS A 456 -10.12 18.02 7.65
CA LYS A 456 -9.24 18.37 8.78
C LYS A 456 -8.10 17.37 8.98
N ARG A 457 -8.04 16.30 8.20
CA ARG A 457 -6.90 15.38 8.22
C ARG A 457 -5.69 16.05 7.56
N PRO A 458 -4.47 15.76 8.04
CA PRO A 458 -3.26 16.22 7.36
C PRO A 458 -3.09 15.48 6.03
N THR A 459 -2.41 16.08 5.06
CA THR A 459 -1.97 15.36 3.87
C THR A 459 -0.82 14.43 4.19
N ALA A 460 -0.55 13.45 3.32
CA ALA A 460 0.63 12.59 3.48
C ALA A 460 1.94 13.39 3.48
N PHE A 461 2.02 14.45 2.66
CA PHE A 461 3.15 15.38 2.64
C PHE A 461 3.33 16.12 3.97
N GLU A 462 2.25 16.66 4.56
CA GLU A 462 2.29 17.33 5.86
C GLU A 462 2.77 16.36 6.96
N LEU A 463 2.27 15.12 6.95
CA LEU A 463 2.75 14.07 7.87
C LEU A 463 4.22 13.75 7.68
N ALA A 464 4.67 13.56 6.43
CA ALA A 464 6.06 13.27 6.11
C ALA A 464 7.01 14.38 6.60
N ASN A 465 6.65 15.64 6.36
CA ASN A 465 7.41 16.80 6.81
C ASN A 465 7.43 16.92 8.35
N ALA A 466 6.26 16.77 8.99
CA ALA A 466 6.15 16.79 10.44
C ALA A 466 7.00 15.70 11.11
N PHE A 467 6.97 14.47 10.57
CA PHE A 467 7.82 13.39 11.05
C PHE A 467 9.30 13.67 10.83
N GLU A 468 9.70 14.23 9.69
CA GLU A 468 11.10 14.56 9.43
C GLU A 468 11.62 15.62 10.40
N ILE A 469 10.86 16.70 10.62
CA ILE A 469 11.23 17.76 11.57
C ILE A 469 11.48 17.16 12.97
N VAL A 470 10.57 16.32 13.46
CA VAL A 470 10.74 15.67 14.76
C VAL A 470 11.92 14.70 14.74
N TYR A 471 12.06 13.92 13.67
CA TYR A 471 13.13 12.96 13.53
C TYR A 471 14.49 13.66 13.59
N ASP A 472 14.72 14.69 12.79
CA ASP A 472 15.98 15.43 12.75
C ASP A 472 16.31 16.13 14.06
N ARG A 473 15.33 16.78 14.69
CA ARG A 473 15.54 17.40 16.02
C ARG A 473 16.05 16.39 17.04
N LEU A 474 15.38 15.24 17.14
CA LEU A 474 15.82 14.17 18.03
C LEU A 474 17.18 13.58 17.64
N LYS A 475 17.53 13.54 16.34
CA LYS A 475 18.86 13.12 15.85
C LYS A 475 19.94 14.08 16.36
N ASN A 476 19.63 15.37 16.35
CA ASN A 476 20.50 16.46 16.78
C ASN A 476 20.41 16.72 18.30
N LYS A 477 19.69 15.87 19.05
CA LYS A 477 19.45 16.01 20.51
C LYS A 477 18.74 17.32 20.91
N GLU A 478 17.98 17.90 19.99
CA GLU A 478 17.16 19.08 20.23
C GLU A 478 15.85 18.73 20.95
N ARG A 479 15.32 19.70 21.72
CA ARG A 479 14.08 19.52 22.46
C ARG A 479 12.87 19.57 21.51
N VAL A 480 12.00 18.57 21.65
CA VAL A 480 10.68 18.52 20.99
C VAL A 480 9.62 18.65 22.07
N GLY A 481 8.93 19.79 22.09
CA GLY A 481 7.85 20.07 23.05
C GLY A 481 6.47 19.71 22.50
N ARG A 482 5.49 19.55 23.40
CA ARG A 482 4.09 19.30 23.02
C ARG A 482 3.50 20.41 22.14
N MET A 483 3.91 21.66 22.35
CA MET A 483 3.47 22.79 21.52
C MET A 483 3.89 22.63 20.05
N LEU A 484 5.14 22.21 19.81
CA LEU A 484 5.61 21.93 18.45
C LEU A 484 4.83 20.77 17.82
N LEU A 485 4.60 19.69 18.55
CA LEU A 485 3.78 18.57 18.04
C LEU A 485 2.34 19.00 17.75
N GLY A 486 1.78 19.90 18.56
CA GLY A 486 0.50 20.55 18.33
C GLY A 486 0.45 21.28 16.99
N GLN A 487 1.45 22.13 16.74
CA GLN A 487 1.59 22.90 15.50
C GLN A 487 1.79 22.01 14.28
N LEU A 488 2.56 20.93 14.41
CA LEU A 488 2.89 20.04 13.29
C LEU A 488 1.72 19.13 12.88
N PHE A 489 0.97 18.58 13.82
CA PHE A 489 -0.06 17.57 13.52
C PHE A 489 -1.50 18.06 13.60
N PHE A 490 -1.73 19.28 14.12
CA PHE A 490 -3.08 19.81 14.34
C PHE A 490 -3.24 21.26 13.88
N SER A 491 -2.51 21.68 12.85
CA SER A 491 -2.60 23.03 12.28
C SER A 491 -3.94 23.35 11.62
N LYS A 492 -4.66 22.33 11.10
CA LYS A 492 -5.93 22.46 10.35
C LYS A 492 -7.21 22.41 11.21
N ARG A 493 -7.16 22.77 12.50
CA ARG A 493 -8.29 22.62 13.41
C ARG A 493 -9.48 23.52 13.12
#